data_AF-A0A498DAQ5-F1
#
_entry.id   AF-A0A498DAQ5-F1
#
_cell.length_a   1.000
_cell.length_b   1.000
_cell.length_c   1.000
_cell.angle_alpha   90.00
_cell.angle_beta   90.00
_cell.angle_gamma   90.00
#
_symmetry.space_group_name_H-M   'P 1'
#
loop_
_entity.id
_entity.type
_entity.pdbx_description
1 polymer ?
#
loop_
_entity_poly.entity_id
_entity_poly.type
_entity_poly.pdbx_seq_one_letter_code
_entity_poly.pdbx_strand_id
1 'polypeptide(L)'
;MNQLSLEDLHLIICADLCDQIGDGEYAQSEQACFVAGTLVHTNKGLVSIDQLKIGDMVLSKPESGEGELAYKRVVRTFKTKDKKPIIFQRYMTQEGVGYLFCTKEHLFWVDEYINEIEGKVIIKAIGWVPAIQLDATCLHCLQTSNLKFVAVDTFEDQYKLLQSSTLDSRLVYMHNTQERIGVFDFRSGKPVCLKGGGVLFDSLTSASSSNLLPTEDIYIYPSSDDIPEVQEILNSGVLEGYCDYVYTIEVEDYHTYYVGDIGIWVHDMGGCKVSIGI
;
A
#
# COMPACT_ATOMS: atom_id res chain seq x y z
N MET A 1 -30.06 0.98 25.55
CA MET A 1 -28.71 0.81 24.96
C MET A 1 -28.93 0.71 23.47
N ASN A 2 -28.84 1.84 22.76
CA ASN A 2 -29.09 1.88 21.32
C ASN A 2 -27.84 1.39 20.59
N GLN A 3 -28.02 0.39 19.73
CA GLN A 3 -27.04 0.00 18.72
C GLN A 3 -26.83 1.19 17.78
N LEU A 4 -25.59 1.71 17.73
CA LEU A 4 -25.16 2.60 16.66
C LEU A 4 -25.19 1.81 15.35
N SER A 5 -25.71 2.41 14.28
CA SER A 5 -25.71 1.81 12.95
C SER A 5 -24.29 1.79 12.37
N LEU A 6 -24.04 0.97 11.34
CA LEU A 6 -22.76 0.96 10.62
C LEU A 6 -22.43 2.34 10.00
N GLU A 7 -23.46 3.11 9.61
CA GLU A 7 -23.34 4.49 9.14
C GLU A 7 -22.83 5.42 10.26
N ASP A 8 -23.33 5.24 11.49
CA ASP A 8 -22.89 6.02 12.65
C ASP A 8 -21.42 5.71 13.01
N LEU A 9 -20.98 4.45 12.86
CA LEU A 9 -19.58 4.06 13.06
C LEU A 9 -18.63 4.65 12.00
N HIS A 10 -19.08 4.73 10.75
CA HIS A 10 -18.31 5.32 9.65
C HIS A 10 -18.07 6.83 9.87
N LEU A 11 -19.09 7.54 10.35
CA LEU A 11 -18.99 8.95 10.74
C LEU A 11 -18.05 9.16 11.93
N ILE A 12 -18.06 8.26 12.91
CA ILE A 12 -17.19 8.36 14.10
C ILE A 12 -15.71 8.15 13.74
N ILE A 13 -15.39 7.16 12.89
CA ILE A 13 -14.00 6.90 12.48
C ILE A 13 -13.44 8.07 11.65
N CYS A 14 -14.25 8.63 10.73
CA CYS A 14 -13.87 9.82 9.96
C CYS A 14 -13.72 11.07 10.85
N ALA A 15 -14.54 11.23 11.88
CA ALA A 15 -14.45 12.34 12.84
C ALA A 15 -13.22 12.24 13.76
N ASP A 16 -12.89 11.05 14.27
CA ASP A 16 -11.72 10.84 15.13
C ASP A 16 -10.38 11.08 14.40
N LEU A 17 -10.34 10.86 13.07
CA LEU A 17 -9.22 11.25 12.21
C LEU A 17 -9.14 12.77 11.98
N CYS A 18 -10.26 13.48 12.05
CA CYS A 18 -10.33 14.94 11.89
C CYS A 18 -10.01 15.70 13.19
N ASP A 19 -10.44 15.19 14.36
CA ASP A 19 -10.28 15.88 15.65
C ASP A 19 -8.81 15.98 16.14
N GLN A 20 -7.86 15.31 15.46
CA GLN A 20 -6.43 15.48 15.70
C GLN A 20 -5.80 16.64 14.91
N ILE A 21 -6.57 17.35 14.06
CA ILE A 21 -6.09 18.45 13.24
C ILE A 21 -6.74 19.75 13.74
N GLY A 22 -6.03 20.48 14.59
CA GLY A 22 -6.47 21.77 15.12
C GLY A 22 -6.70 22.83 14.03
N ASP A 23 -7.65 23.73 14.31
CA ASP A 23 -8.10 24.81 13.43
C ASP A 23 -6.94 25.71 12.93
N GLY A 24 -6.61 25.58 11.64
CA GLY A 24 -5.69 26.47 10.93
C GLY A 24 -5.45 25.99 9.49
N GLU A 25 -5.84 26.82 8.51
CA GLU A 25 -5.61 26.66 7.05
C GLU A 25 -5.64 25.22 6.51
N TYR A 26 -6.80 24.81 5.96
CA TYR A 26 -7.06 23.54 5.26
C TYR A 26 -5.92 23.10 4.32
N ALA A 27 -4.97 22.34 4.86
CA ALA A 27 -4.05 21.54 4.08
C ALA A 27 -4.85 20.39 3.46
N GLN A 28 -5.02 20.42 2.14
CA GLN A 28 -5.54 19.29 1.37
C GLN A 28 -4.82 18.01 1.82
N SER A 29 -5.54 16.90 1.92
CA SER A 29 -5.12 15.58 2.43
C SER A 29 -4.02 14.91 1.59
N GLU A 30 -2.86 15.55 1.46
CA GLU A 30 -1.60 15.04 0.87
C GLU A 30 -0.96 13.93 1.73
N GLN A 31 -1.72 13.30 2.63
CA GLN A 31 -1.25 12.33 3.60
C GLN A 31 -1.46 10.87 3.14
N ALA A 32 -2.44 10.57 2.27
CA ALA A 32 -2.73 9.22 1.80
C ALA A 32 -2.30 9.05 0.33
N CYS A 33 -1.11 8.49 0.10
CA CYS A 33 -0.50 8.40 -1.23
C CYS A 33 0.35 7.13 -1.42
N PHE A 34 0.71 6.82 -2.67
CA PHE A 34 1.61 5.74 -3.07
C PHE A 34 2.91 6.26 -3.69
N VAL A 35 3.97 5.47 -3.66
CA VAL A 35 5.21 5.77 -4.42
C VAL A 35 4.99 5.68 -5.94
N ALA A 36 5.89 6.27 -6.72
CA ALA A 36 5.89 6.11 -8.17
C ALA A 36 6.01 4.62 -8.57
N GLY A 37 5.42 4.25 -9.70
CA GLY A 37 5.43 2.86 -10.17
C GLY A 37 4.29 1.98 -9.62
N THR A 38 3.57 2.40 -8.58
CA THR A 38 2.38 1.65 -8.10
C THR A 38 1.36 1.53 -9.22
N LEU A 39 1.02 0.29 -9.59
CA LEU A 39 0.11 0.01 -10.69
C LEU A 39 -1.34 0.26 -10.28
N VAL A 40 -2.12 0.83 -11.20
CA VAL A 40 -3.55 1.09 -11.05
C VAL A 40 -4.29 0.38 -12.18
N HIS A 41 -5.40 -0.28 -11.86
CA HIS A 41 -6.25 -0.91 -12.86
C HIS A 41 -7.01 0.15 -13.66
N THR A 42 -6.79 0.20 -14.98
CA THR A 42 -7.48 1.12 -15.89
C THR A 42 -8.22 0.37 -17.00
N ASN A 43 -9.03 1.09 -17.79
CA ASN A 43 -9.66 0.52 -18.98
C ASN A 43 -8.67 0.21 -20.13
N LYS A 44 -7.39 0.56 -19.96
CA LYS A 44 -6.28 0.29 -20.89
C LYS A 44 -5.29 -0.75 -20.34
N GLY A 45 -5.60 -1.40 -19.22
CA GLY A 45 -4.69 -2.27 -18.48
C GLY A 45 -4.05 -1.58 -17.28
N LEU A 46 -2.92 -2.10 -16.80
CA LEU A 46 -2.21 -1.55 -15.65
C LEU A 46 -1.39 -0.31 -16.07
N VAL A 47 -1.57 0.80 -15.36
CA VAL A 47 -0.83 2.05 -15.55
C VAL A 47 -0.27 2.49 -14.21
N SER A 48 0.98 2.98 -14.18
CA SER A 48 1.55 3.48 -12.93
C SER A 48 0.89 4.78 -12.48
N ILE A 49 0.71 4.95 -11.17
CA ILE A 49 -0.02 6.07 -10.58
C ILE A 49 0.58 7.44 -10.94
N ASP A 50 1.90 7.51 -11.12
CA ASP A 50 2.64 8.71 -11.52
C ASP A 50 2.47 9.08 -13.00
N GLN A 51 1.91 8.19 -13.81
CA GLN A 51 1.66 8.39 -15.25
C GLN A 51 0.19 8.65 -15.58
N LEU A 52 -0.72 8.46 -14.63
CA LEU A 52 -2.14 8.75 -14.78
C LEU A 52 -2.39 10.24 -15.00
N LYS A 53 -3.41 10.55 -15.81
CA LYS A 53 -3.81 11.92 -16.15
C LYS A 53 -5.29 12.12 -15.87
N ILE A 54 -5.67 13.38 -15.66
CA ILE A 54 -7.08 13.79 -15.61
C ILE A 54 -7.76 13.30 -16.90
N GLY A 55 -8.89 12.60 -16.74
CA GLY A 55 -9.62 11.99 -17.83
C GLY A 55 -9.34 10.50 -18.06
N ASP A 56 -8.26 9.94 -17.50
CA ASP A 56 -8.07 8.48 -17.53
C ASP A 56 -9.15 7.77 -16.71
N MET A 57 -9.48 6.53 -17.10
CA MET A 57 -10.56 5.76 -16.49
C MET A 57 -9.98 4.62 -15.65
N VAL A 58 -10.20 4.66 -14.34
CA VAL A 58 -9.72 3.65 -13.38
C VAL A 58 -10.85 2.75 -12.94
N LEU A 59 -10.56 1.47 -12.71
CA LEU A 59 -11.52 0.55 -12.10
C LEU A 59 -11.79 1.01 -10.67
N SER A 60 -13.06 1.03 -10.28
CA SER A 60 -13.51 1.58 -9.01
C SER A 60 -14.80 0.88 -8.55
N LYS A 61 -15.13 1.04 -7.27
CA LYS A 61 -16.36 0.56 -6.62
C LYS A 61 -16.82 1.59 -5.57
N PRO A 62 -18.12 1.77 -5.28
CA PRO A 62 -18.55 2.77 -4.28
C PRO A 62 -17.90 2.54 -2.92
N GLU A 63 -17.45 3.62 -2.27
CA GLU A 63 -16.75 3.58 -0.97
C GLU A 63 -17.56 2.95 0.17
N SER A 64 -18.88 2.83 0.02
CA SER A 64 -19.77 2.18 0.98
C SER A 64 -19.60 0.66 1.07
N GLY A 65 -18.91 0.04 0.09
CA GLY A 65 -18.89 -1.42 -0.05
C GLY A 65 -20.04 -1.98 -0.89
N GLU A 66 -21.06 -1.17 -1.17
CA GLU A 66 -22.28 -1.58 -1.87
C GLU A 66 -22.31 -1.08 -3.31
N GLY A 67 -22.73 -1.93 -4.23
CA GLY A 67 -22.82 -1.61 -5.66
C GLY A 67 -21.77 -2.31 -6.51
N GLU A 68 -21.79 -1.97 -7.80
CA GLU A 68 -21.04 -2.68 -8.83
C GLU A 68 -19.69 -2.02 -9.14
N LEU A 69 -18.77 -2.82 -9.67
CA LEU A 69 -17.54 -2.33 -10.25
C LEU A 69 -17.83 -1.49 -11.50
N ALA A 70 -17.17 -0.35 -11.62
CA ALA A 70 -17.26 0.50 -12.79
C ALA A 70 -15.93 1.20 -13.08
N TYR A 71 -15.73 1.57 -14.34
CA TYR A 71 -14.65 2.49 -14.69
C TYR A 71 -15.11 3.93 -14.42
N LYS A 72 -14.33 4.65 -13.61
CA LYS A 72 -14.58 6.03 -13.21
C LYS A 72 -13.42 6.93 -13.63
N ARG A 73 -13.73 8.17 -13.98
CA ARG A 73 -12.73 9.12 -14.46
C ARG A 73 -11.89 9.67 -13.31
N VAL A 74 -10.59 9.78 -13.55
CA VAL A 74 -9.67 10.57 -12.75
C VAL A 74 -9.98 12.05 -12.95
N VAL A 75 -10.39 12.74 -11.89
CA VAL A 75 -10.73 14.16 -11.92
C VAL A 75 -9.58 15.05 -11.48
N ARG A 76 -8.67 14.53 -10.64
CA ARG A 76 -7.43 15.21 -10.23
C ARG A 76 -6.30 14.21 -10.04
N THR A 77 -5.08 14.72 -10.16
CA THR A 77 -3.83 13.99 -9.92
C THR A 77 -2.97 14.84 -9.00
N PHE A 78 -2.32 14.21 -8.02
CA PHE A 78 -1.51 14.89 -7.02
C PHE A 78 -0.12 14.27 -6.93
N LYS A 79 0.87 15.12 -6.68
CA LYS A 79 2.24 14.75 -6.31
C LYS A 79 2.66 15.65 -5.17
N THR A 80 3.24 15.09 -4.11
CA THR A 80 3.70 15.89 -2.96
C THR A 80 4.87 16.80 -3.34
N LYS A 81 4.93 17.99 -2.74
CA LYS A 81 6.06 18.92 -2.90
C LYS A 81 7.31 18.44 -2.17
N ASP A 82 7.11 17.79 -1.03
CA ASP A 82 8.15 17.22 -0.19
C ASP A 82 8.01 15.70 -0.13
N LYS A 83 9.14 15.03 0.14
CA LYS A 83 9.14 13.59 0.37
C LYS A 83 8.39 13.24 1.65
N LYS A 84 7.69 12.11 1.65
CA LYS A 84 6.92 11.60 2.79
C LYS A 84 7.51 10.26 3.27
N PRO A 85 7.44 9.95 4.57
CA PRO A 85 7.81 8.64 5.09
C PRO A 85 7.00 7.54 4.41
N ILE A 86 7.69 6.46 4.02
CA ILE A 86 7.07 5.33 3.33
C ILE A 86 7.10 4.10 4.24
N ILE A 87 5.95 3.41 4.31
CA ILE A 87 5.83 2.08 4.87
C ILE A 87 5.60 1.06 3.76
N PHE A 88 5.77 -0.22 4.08
CA PHE A 88 5.32 -1.29 3.20
C PHE A 88 4.13 -2.04 3.79
N GLN A 89 3.29 -2.54 2.90
CA GLN A 89 2.28 -3.54 3.19
C GLN A 89 2.63 -4.82 2.45
N ARG A 90 2.79 -5.92 3.19
CA ARG A 90 2.99 -7.27 2.68
C ARG A 90 1.67 -8.04 2.71
N TYR A 91 1.38 -8.83 1.69
CA TYR A 91 0.18 -9.67 1.65
C TYR A 91 0.46 -11.01 0.97
N MET A 92 -0.31 -12.02 1.35
CA MET A 92 -0.20 -13.39 0.84
C MET A 92 -1.23 -13.63 -0.27
N THR A 93 -0.75 -14.14 -1.39
CA THR A 93 -1.56 -14.58 -2.53
C THR A 93 -1.41 -16.10 -2.71
N GLN A 94 -2.24 -16.71 -3.57
CA GLN A 94 -2.10 -18.13 -3.92
C GLN A 94 -0.80 -18.42 -4.66
N GLU A 95 -0.25 -17.41 -5.33
CA GLU A 95 0.91 -17.53 -6.18
C GLU A 95 2.16 -17.27 -5.34
N GLY A 96 2.22 -16.20 -4.57
CA GLY A 96 3.30 -15.91 -3.61
C GLY A 96 3.01 -14.69 -2.73
N VAL A 97 4.04 -13.88 -2.47
CA VAL A 97 3.96 -12.69 -1.63
C VAL A 97 3.91 -11.45 -2.52
N GLY A 98 3.01 -10.51 -2.21
CA GLY A 98 2.99 -9.19 -2.83
C GLY A 98 3.34 -8.07 -1.84
N TYR A 99 3.74 -6.93 -2.39
CA TYR A 99 4.14 -5.74 -1.63
C TYR A 99 3.50 -4.48 -2.21
N LEU A 100 3.06 -3.59 -1.33
CA LEU A 100 2.71 -2.20 -1.64
C LEU A 100 3.55 -1.26 -0.81
N PHE A 101 3.86 -0.10 -1.38
CA PHE A 101 4.66 0.95 -0.74
C PHE A 101 3.86 2.25 -0.71
N CYS A 102 3.51 2.70 0.48
CA CYS A 102 2.56 3.79 0.68
C CYS A 102 2.85 4.61 1.93
N THR A 103 2.13 5.72 2.11
CA THR A 103 2.12 6.46 3.36
C THR A 103 1.28 5.73 4.41
N LYS A 104 1.56 6.00 5.70
CA LYS A 104 0.92 5.33 6.84
C LYS A 104 -0.60 5.54 6.90
N GLU A 105 -1.08 6.65 6.34
CA GLU A 105 -2.47 7.09 6.35
C GLU A 105 -3.30 6.52 5.19
N HIS A 106 -2.69 5.83 4.21
CA HIS A 106 -3.44 5.34 3.06
C HIS A 106 -4.51 4.34 3.48
N LEU A 107 -5.77 4.56 3.10
CA LEU A 107 -6.87 3.68 3.50
C LEU A 107 -7.03 2.49 2.55
N PHE A 108 -7.24 1.33 3.16
CA PHE A 108 -7.54 0.05 2.50
C PHE A 108 -8.90 -0.44 2.98
N TRP A 109 -9.67 -1.08 2.10
CA TRP A 109 -10.87 -1.79 2.54
C TRP A 109 -10.45 -3.11 3.18
N VAL A 110 -10.80 -3.29 4.46
CA VAL A 110 -10.40 -4.44 5.26
C VAL A 110 -11.61 -5.27 5.67
N ASP A 111 -11.43 -6.58 5.54
CA ASP A 111 -12.28 -7.59 6.15
C ASP A 111 -11.46 -8.37 7.20
N GLU A 112 -12.14 -8.92 8.22
CA GLU A 112 -11.57 -9.83 9.21
C GLU A 112 -11.93 -11.26 8.82
N TYR A 113 -10.94 -12.16 8.70
CA TYR A 113 -11.23 -13.58 8.56
C TYR A 113 -11.71 -14.14 9.90
N ILE A 114 -12.89 -14.78 9.90
CA ILE A 114 -13.48 -15.36 11.10
C ILE A 114 -13.25 -16.86 11.15
N ASN A 115 -13.74 -17.58 10.14
CA ASN A 115 -13.60 -19.03 10.02
C ASN A 115 -13.99 -19.53 8.62
N GLU A 116 -13.90 -20.84 8.41
CA GLU A 116 -14.42 -21.52 7.23
C GLU A 116 -15.40 -22.60 7.69
N ILE A 117 -16.59 -22.62 7.08
CA ILE A 117 -17.64 -23.60 7.35
C ILE A 117 -18.01 -24.24 6.02
N GLU A 118 -17.80 -25.56 5.89
CA GLU A 118 -18.15 -26.34 4.70
C GLU A 118 -17.56 -25.78 3.39
N GLY A 119 -16.32 -25.28 3.41
CA GLY A 119 -15.67 -24.70 2.23
C GLY A 119 -16.08 -23.24 1.95
N LYS A 120 -16.96 -22.66 2.76
CA LYS A 120 -17.34 -21.25 2.67
C LYS A 120 -16.58 -20.44 3.70
N VAL A 121 -15.72 -19.55 3.22
CA VAL A 121 -15.03 -18.59 4.07
C VAL A 121 -16.02 -17.56 4.60
N ILE A 122 -15.96 -17.34 5.91
CA ILE A 122 -16.73 -16.31 6.62
C ILE A 122 -15.78 -15.19 6.96
N ILE A 123 -16.10 -14.01 6.42
CA ILE A 123 -15.42 -12.75 6.69
C ILE A 123 -16.39 -11.75 7.30
N LYS A 124 -15.85 -10.80 8.06
CA LYS A 124 -16.60 -9.68 8.61
C LYS A 124 -15.99 -8.38 8.11
N ALA A 125 -16.78 -7.53 7.46
CA ALA A 125 -16.31 -6.23 7.03
C ALA A 125 -15.90 -5.36 8.23
N ILE A 126 -14.67 -4.84 8.19
CA ILE A 126 -14.19 -3.81 9.12
C ILE A 126 -14.41 -2.43 8.49
N GLY A 127 -14.15 -2.29 7.19
CA GLY A 127 -14.27 -1.03 6.44
C GLY A 127 -12.92 -0.41 6.12
N TRP A 128 -12.86 0.91 6.01
CA TRP A 128 -11.63 1.64 5.68
C TRP A 128 -10.67 1.71 6.87
N VAL A 129 -9.48 1.14 6.69
CA VAL A 129 -8.44 1.09 7.72
C VAL A 129 -7.15 1.70 7.17
N PRO A 130 -6.46 2.58 7.92
CA PRO A 130 -5.15 3.09 7.54
C PRO A 130 -4.12 1.98 7.38
N ALA A 131 -3.22 2.16 6.41
CA ALA A 131 -2.15 1.22 6.08
C ALA A 131 -1.34 0.80 7.31
N ILE A 132 -1.04 1.74 8.21
CA ILE A 132 -0.28 1.44 9.43
C ILE A 132 -1.02 0.50 10.37
N GLN A 133 -2.35 0.47 10.38
CA GLN A 133 -3.15 -0.39 11.26
C GLN A 133 -3.40 -1.79 10.67
N LEU A 134 -2.92 -2.08 9.47
CA LEU A 134 -3.02 -3.41 8.88
C LEU A 134 -2.09 -4.39 9.62
N ASP A 135 -2.66 -5.41 10.24
CA ASP A 135 -1.91 -6.35 11.07
C ASP A 135 -2.41 -7.79 10.87
N ALA A 136 -1.46 -8.70 10.67
CA ALA A 136 -1.73 -10.12 10.44
C ALA A 136 -2.28 -10.83 11.69
N THR A 137 -1.94 -10.37 12.90
CA THR A 137 -2.49 -10.92 14.15
C THR A 137 -3.99 -10.64 14.31
N CYS A 138 -4.50 -9.61 13.63
CA CYS A 138 -5.91 -9.28 13.55
C CYS A 138 -6.64 -10.03 12.42
N LEU A 139 -5.96 -10.95 11.72
CA LEU A 139 -6.52 -11.72 10.61
C LEU A 139 -7.11 -10.81 9.50
N HIS A 140 -6.52 -9.64 9.32
CA HIS A 140 -6.95 -8.68 8.31
C HIS A 140 -6.75 -9.25 6.90
N CYS A 141 -7.75 -9.02 6.06
CA CYS A 141 -7.81 -9.41 4.66
C CYS A 141 -8.13 -8.19 3.81
N LEU A 142 -7.48 -8.06 2.66
CA LEU A 142 -7.70 -6.97 1.72
C LEU A 142 -8.56 -7.46 0.56
N GLN A 143 -9.61 -6.70 0.23
CA GLN A 143 -10.49 -7.04 -0.88
C GLN A 143 -9.81 -6.74 -2.23
N THR A 144 -10.00 -7.65 -3.19
CA THR A 144 -9.44 -7.54 -4.54
C THR A 144 -10.50 -7.27 -5.62
N SER A 145 -10.06 -6.80 -6.79
CA SER A 145 -10.90 -6.43 -7.94
C SER A 145 -11.77 -7.57 -8.50
N ASN A 146 -11.39 -8.82 -8.25
CA ASN A 146 -12.13 -10.01 -8.62
C ASN A 146 -13.03 -10.56 -7.49
N LEU A 147 -13.31 -9.74 -6.48
CA LEU A 147 -14.12 -10.07 -5.30
C LEU A 147 -13.54 -11.22 -4.45
N LYS A 148 -12.24 -11.50 -4.59
CA LYS A 148 -11.49 -12.34 -3.65
C LYS A 148 -10.88 -11.46 -2.55
N PHE A 149 -10.11 -12.09 -1.68
CA PHE A 149 -9.34 -11.42 -0.65
C PHE A 149 -7.93 -12.00 -0.57
N VAL A 150 -7.00 -11.19 -0.06
CA VAL A 150 -5.63 -11.60 0.27
C VAL A 150 -5.35 -11.33 1.74
N ALA A 151 -4.62 -12.22 2.40
CA ALA A 151 -4.30 -12.06 3.81
C ALA A 151 -3.18 -11.02 3.99
N VAL A 152 -3.35 -10.11 4.94
CA VAL A 152 -2.29 -9.22 5.41
C VAL A 152 -1.19 -10.04 6.09
N ASP A 153 0.07 -9.72 5.81
CA ASP A 153 1.24 -10.40 6.39
C ASP A 153 2.30 -9.41 6.88
N THR A 154 1.83 -8.30 7.46
CA THR A 154 2.65 -7.36 8.23
C THR A 154 2.27 -7.41 9.69
N PHE A 155 3.26 -7.15 10.54
CA PHE A 155 3.11 -7.23 11.99
C PHE A 155 3.70 -5.98 12.62
N GLU A 156 3.01 -5.40 13.60
CA GLU A 156 3.45 -4.30 14.46
C GLU A 156 3.97 -3.04 13.71
N ASP A 157 3.48 -1.88 14.10
CA ASP A 157 3.73 -0.63 13.36
C ASP A 157 5.21 -0.27 13.22
N GLN A 158 6.01 -0.62 14.23
CA GLN A 158 7.45 -0.38 14.26
C GLN A 158 8.24 -1.14 13.17
N TYR A 159 7.71 -2.27 12.69
CA TYR A 159 8.39 -3.08 11.67
C TYR A 159 7.96 -2.72 10.24
N LYS A 160 6.91 -1.89 10.07
CA LYS A 160 6.41 -1.48 8.75
C LYS A 160 7.21 -0.34 8.13
N LEU A 161 8.01 0.36 8.93
CA LEU A 161 8.84 1.48 8.49
C LEU A 161 10.00 0.99 7.63
N LEU A 162 10.11 1.57 6.44
CA LEU A 162 11.23 1.33 5.55
C LEU A 162 12.47 2.05 6.05
N GLN A 163 13.60 1.36 5.95
CA GLN A 163 14.89 1.86 6.40
C GLN A 163 15.82 2.01 5.21
N SER A 164 16.52 3.14 5.12
CA SER A 164 17.50 3.41 4.08
C SER A 164 18.84 3.78 4.70
N SER A 165 19.90 3.54 3.94
CA SER A 165 21.20 4.13 4.23
C SER A 165 21.20 5.63 4.04
N THR A 166 22.03 6.29 4.84
CA THR A 166 22.37 7.72 4.71
C THR A 166 23.27 8.02 3.50
N LEU A 167 23.93 7.01 2.92
CA LEU A 167 24.85 7.16 1.79
C LEU A 167 24.14 7.14 0.43
N ASP A 168 23.12 6.29 0.28
CA ASP A 168 22.18 6.35 -0.84
C ASP A 168 20.76 6.12 -0.31
N SER A 169 20.01 7.21 -0.23
CA SER A 169 18.63 7.21 0.26
C SER A 169 17.67 6.33 -0.55
N ARG A 170 18.09 5.72 -1.68
CA ARG A 170 17.21 4.98 -2.61
C ARG A 170 17.37 3.46 -2.57
N LEU A 171 18.28 2.93 -1.74
CA LEU A 171 18.38 1.50 -1.44
C LEU A 171 17.76 1.24 -0.07
N VAL A 172 16.66 0.49 -0.07
CA VAL A 172 15.78 0.33 1.08
C VAL A 172 15.84 -1.10 1.60
N TYR A 173 15.99 -1.23 2.91
CA TYR A 173 16.01 -2.46 3.65
C TYR A 173 14.63 -2.72 4.22
N MET A 174 14.15 -3.96 4.04
CA MET A 174 12.88 -4.39 4.55
C MET A 174 13.05 -5.47 5.60
N HIS A 175 12.45 -5.21 6.75
CA HIS A 175 12.31 -6.16 7.84
C HIS A 175 10.83 -6.38 8.09
N ASN A 176 10.44 -7.59 8.46
CA ASN A 176 9.11 -7.85 8.99
C ASN A 176 9.29 -8.66 10.25
N THR A 177 8.88 -8.11 11.39
CA THR A 177 9.35 -8.57 12.71
C THR A 177 10.89 -8.52 12.80
N GLN A 178 11.54 -9.62 13.17
CA GLN A 178 12.99 -9.76 13.24
C GLN A 178 13.60 -10.34 11.94
N GLU A 179 12.76 -10.75 10.98
CA GLU A 179 13.19 -11.35 9.71
C GLU A 179 13.62 -10.28 8.69
N ARG A 180 14.72 -10.54 7.98
CA ARG A 180 15.24 -9.67 6.91
C ARG A 180 14.66 -10.10 5.57
N ILE A 181 13.63 -9.40 5.09
CA ILE A 181 12.97 -9.71 3.81
C ILE A 181 13.89 -9.48 2.62
N GLY A 182 14.65 -8.38 2.59
CA GLY A 182 15.52 -8.09 1.45
C GLY A 182 15.83 -6.61 1.25
N VAL A 183 16.39 -6.32 0.06
CA VAL A 183 16.77 -4.97 -0.38
C VAL A 183 15.99 -4.59 -1.63
N PHE A 184 15.40 -3.40 -1.61
CA PHE A 184 14.65 -2.81 -2.71
C PHE A 184 15.34 -1.54 -3.22
N ASP A 185 15.42 -1.41 -4.54
CA ASP A 185 16.03 -0.28 -5.24
C ASP A 185 14.94 0.62 -5.84
N PHE A 186 14.90 1.87 -5.38
CA PHE A 186 13.94 2.89 -5.84
C PHE A 186 14.54 3.82 -6.90
N ARG A 187 15.79 3.60 -7.35
CA ARG A 187 16.47 4.49 -8.32
C ARG A 187 15.82 4.52 -9.69
N SER A 188 15.10 3.46 -10.06
CA SER A 188 14.46 3.34 -11.38
C SER A 188 13.13 4.10 -11.52
N GLY A 189 12.68 4.80 -10.45
CA GLY A 189 11.37 5.43 -10.42
C GLY A 189 10.21 4.47 -10.15
N LYS A 190 10.52 3.17 -9.95
CA LYS A 190 9.65 2.16 -9.37
C LYS A 190 10.47 1.29 -8.39
N PRO A 191 9.86 0.73 -7.34
CA PRO A 191 10.55 -0.21 -6.44
C PRO A 191 10.95 -1.47 -7.22
N VAL A 192 12.23 -1.84 -7.18
CA VAL A 192 12.77 -3.05 -7.80
C VAL A 192 13.39 -3.93 -6.70
N CYS A 193 12.95 -5.18 -6.60
CA CYS A 193 13.55 -6.14 -5.69
C CYS A 193 14.93 -6.59 -6.21
N LEU A 194 15.96 -6.52 -5.37
CA LEU A 194 17.31 -6.96 -5.74
C LEU A 194 17.53 -8.43 -5.38
N LYS A 195 18.00 -9.23 -6.34
CA LYS A 195 18.36 -10.64 -6.12
C LYS A 195 19.88 -10.79 -6.05
N GLY A 196 20.40 -11.38 -4.97
CA GLY A 196 21.83 -11.59 -4.75
C GLY A 196 22.20 -13.07 -4.53
N GLY A 197 23.13 -13.59 -5.33
CA GLY A 197 23.68 -14.93 -5.20
C GLY A 197 24.91 -15.00 -4.29
N GLY A 198 24.74 -14.84 -2.98
CA GLY A 198 25.87 -14.98 -2.03
C GLY A 198 25.61 -14.49 -0.60
N VAL A 199 24.81 -13.45 -0.42
CA VAL A 199 24.43 -12.97 0.93
C VAL A 199 23.18 -13.70 1.40
N LEU A 200 23.22 -14.17 2.65
CA LEU A 200 22.07 -14.65 3.44
C LEU A 200 21.11 -13.48 3.77
N PHE A 201 20.61 -12.79 2.76
CA PHE A 201 19.30 -12.18 2.87
C PHE A 201 18.30 -13.33 2.73
N ASP A 202 17.14 -13.28 3.40
CA ASP A 202 15.96 -14.01 2.91
C ASP A 202 15.43 -13.33 1.64
N SER A 203 16.35 -12.95 0.73
CA SER A 203 16.10 -12.55 -0.65
C SER A 203 15.49 -13.75 -1.33
N LEU A 204 14.18 -13.94 -1.17
CA LEU A 204 13.37 -14.99 -1.78
C LEU A 204 14.17 -16.29 -1.94
N THR A 205 14.64 -16.86 -0.82
CA THR A 205 15.40 -18.10 -0.81
C THR A 205 14.48 -19.27 -1.22
N SER A 206 14.46 -19.53 -2.52
CA SER A 206 14.35 -20.87 -3.13
C SER A 206 13.02 -21.65 -3.05
N ALA A 207 11.88 -21.00 -2.83
CA ALA A 207 10.58 -21.62 -3.12
C ALA A 207 9.45 -20.61 -3.41
N SER A 208 9.65 -19.62 -4.30
CA SER A 208 8.55 -18.84 -4.91
C SER A 208 9.06 -17.76 -5.89
N SER A 209 9.98 -18.12 -6.79
CA SER A 209 10.32 -17.26 -7.93
C SER A 209 9.33 -17.39 -9.10
N SER A 210 8.09 -17.82 -8.85
CA SER A 210 7.07 -17.95 -9.90
C SER A 210 6.14 -16.74 -10.03
N ASN A 211 6.23 -15.74 -9.15
CA ASN A 211 5.12 -14.78 -8.95
C ASN A 211 5.56 -13.34 -8.83
N LEU A 212 6.64 -12.99 -9.51
CA LEU A 212 6.80 -11.60 -9.88
C LEU A 212 5.93 -11.31 -11.09
N LEU A 213 5.30 -10.15 -11.11
CA LEU A 213 4.49 -9.71 -12.23
C LEU A 213 5.33 -9.60 -13.50
N PRO A 214 4.74 -9.73 -14.71
CA PRO A 214 5.41 -9.44 -15.97
C PRO A 214 6.04 -8.03 -16.05
N THR A 215 5.66 -7.11 -15.16
CA THR A 215 6.13 -5.71 -15.07
C THR A 215 7.25 -5.48 -14.04
N GLU A 216 7.55 -6.49 -13.22
CA GLU A 216 8.60 -6.42 -12.20
C GLU A 216 9.93 -6.82 -12.81
N ASP A 217 10.81 -5.84 -12.96
CA ASP A 217 12.19 -6.10 -13.37
C ASP A 217 12.91 -6.69 -12.16
N ILE A 218 13.34 -7.95 -12.23
CA ILE A 218 14.34 -8.47 -11.30
C ILE A 218 15.68 -7.99 -11.79
N TYR A 219 16.31 -7.12 -11.01
CA TYR A 219 17.72 -6.88 -11.23
C TYR A 219 18.52 -7.99 -10.54
N ILE A 220 18.95 -8.98 -11.35
CA ILE A 220 19.85 -10.03 -10.89
C ILE A 220 21.24 -9.41 -10.80
N TYR A 221 21.69 -9.15 -9.57
CA TYR A 221 23.05 -8.66 -9.36
C TYR A 221 24.03 -9.84 -9.35
N PRO A 222 25.15 -9.74 -10.08
CA PRO A 222 26.22 -10.72 -9.98
C PRO A 222 26.84 -10.60 -8.58
N SER A 223 26.50 -11.52 -7.68
CA SER A 223 26.92 -11.58 -6.28
C SER A 223 26.67 -10.31 -5.44
N SER A 224 25.89 -10.44 -4.38
CA SER A 224 25.76 -9.39 -3.36
C SER A 224 27.05 -9.15 -2.56
N ASP A 225 28.07 -10.01 -2.73
CA ASP A 225 29.40 -9.82 -2.13
C ASP A 225 30.20 -8.72 -2.84
N ASP A 226 29.81 -8.33 -4.06
CA ASP A 226 30.54 -7.38 -4.91
C ASP A 226 29.87 -6.00 -5.02
N ILE A 227 28.84 -5.68 -4.21
CA ILE A 227 28.20 -4.35 -4.19
C ILE A 227 28.71 -3.57 -2.97
N PRO A 228 29.67 -2.64 -3.15
CA PRO A 228 30.23 -1.87 -2.06
C PRO A 228 29.17 -1.12 -1.28
N GLU A 229 28.15 -0.58 -1.95
CA GLU A 229 27.06 0.15 -1.31
C GLU A 229 26.24 -0.77 -0.40
N VAL A 230 25.83 -1.96 -0.86
CA VAL A 230 25.06 -2.90 -0.01
C VAL A 230 25.90 -3.36 1.20
N GLN A 231 27.19 -3.64 0.99
CA GLN A 231 28.11 -4.05 2.06
C GLN A 231 28.37 -2.93 3.07
N GLU A 232 28.60 -1.71 2.59
CA GLU A 232 28.83 -0.53 3.44
C GLU A 232 27.62 -0.24 4.31
N ILE A 233 26.41 -0.43 3.79
CA ILE A 233 25.18 -0.25 4.55
C ILE A 233 24.96 -1.36 5.57
N LEU A 234 25.22 -2.63 5.19
CA LEU A 234 25.19 -3.74 6.13
C LEU A 234 26.16 -3.53 7.30
N ASN A 235 27.28 -2.83 7.04
CA ASN A 235 28.33 -2.57 8.01
C ASN A 235 28.15 -1.26 8.80
N SER A 236 27.43 -0.26 8.28
CA SER A 236 27.31 1.06 8.92
C SER A 236 26.41 1.04 10.16
N GLY A 237 25.37 0.19 10.17
CA GLY A 237 24.39 0.09 11.25
C GLY A 237 23.54 1.34 11.48
N VAL A 238 23.73 2.40 10.68
CA VAL A 238 22.96 3.65 10.75
C VAL A 238 21.91 3.61 9.66
N LEU A 239 20.65 3.46 10.08
CA LEU A 239 19.48 3.41 9.21
C LEU A 239 18.56 4.58 9.54
N GLU A 240 18.13 5.31 8.52
CA GLU A 240 17.13 6.37 8.64
C GLU A 240 15.81 5.93 7.98
N GLY A 241 14.70 6.56 8.38
CA GLY A 241 13.41 6.31 7.75
C GLY A 241 13.42 6.71 6.28
N TYR A 242 13.05 5.79 5.38
CA TYR A 242 12.97 6.07 3.96
C TYR A 242 11.81 7.02 3.65
N CYS A 243 12.12 8.07 2.87
CA CYS A 243 11.12 9.01 2.39
C CYS A 243 11.22 9.18 0.88
N ASP A 244 10.06 9.29 0.21
CA ASP A 244 10.00 9.52 -1.23
C ASP A 244 8.85 10.45 -1.63
N TYR A 245 8.87 10.93 -2.87
CA TYR A 245 7.73 11.61 -3.47
C TYR A 245 6.59 10.62 -3.68
N VAL A 246 5.40 11.04 -3.30
CA VAL A 246 4.21 10.20 -3.37
C VAL A 246 3.11 10.85 -4.19
N TYR A 247 2.26 10.00 -4.74
CA TYR A 247 1.25 10.30 -5.73
C TYR A 247 -0.10 9.77 -5.28
N THR A 248 -1.16 10.51 -5.58
CA THR A 248 -2.54 10.03 -5.46
C THR A 248 -3.39 10.64 -6.56
N ILE A 249 -4.59 10.11 -6.74
CA ILE A 249 -5.59 10.56 -7.72
C ILE A 249 -6.90 10.86 -6.99
N GLU A 250 -7.76 11.65 -7.60
CA GLU A 250 -9.18 11.77 -7.20
C GLU A 250 -10.03 11.17 -8.32
N VAL A 251 -10.98 10.32 -7.95
CA VAL A 251 -11.82 9.51 -8.82
C VAL A 251 -13.26 9.96 -8.66
N GLU A 252 -13.94 10.25 -9.77
CA GLU A 252 -15.32 10.73 -9.72
C GLU A 252 -16.29 9.69 -9.11
N ASP A 253 -17.26 10.22 -8.36
CA ASP A 253 -18.38 9.53 -7.72
C ASP A 253 -18.02 8.52 -6.62
N TYR A 254 -17.07 7.63 -6.88
CA TYR A 254 -16.81 6.45 -6.06
C TYR A 254 -15.69 6.65 -5.06
N HIS A 255 -14.81 7.63 -5.27
CA HIS A 255 -13.70 7.97 -4.38
C HIS A 255 -12.74 6.81 -4.06
N THR A 256 -12.70 5.79 -4.91
CA THR A 256 -11.83 4.62 -4.73
C THR A 256 -11.22 4.17 -6.05
N TYR A 257 -10.18 3.35 -5.96
CA TYR A 257 -9.59 2.66 -7.12
C TYR A 257 -8.91 1.36 -6.68
N TYR A 258 -8.39 0.61 -7.65
CA TYR A 258 -7.71 -0.66 -7.41
C TYR A 258 -6.23 -0.58 -7.78
N VAL A 259 -5.36 -0.97 -6.85
CA VAL A 259 -3.89 -0.91 -6.99
C VAL A 259 -3.20 -2.27 -6.97
N GLY A 260 -1.99 -2.33 -7.49
CA GLY A 260 -1.28 -3.59 -7.70
C GLY A 260 -1.88 -4.39 -8.85
N ASP A 261 -1.42 -5.61 -9.02
CA ASP A 261 -1.82 -6.56 -10.05
C ASP A 261 -3.08 -7.35 -9.73
N ILE A 262 -3.21 -7.73 -8.46
CA ILE A 262 -4.39 -8.40 -7.94
C ILE A 262 -5.54 -7.39 -7.76
N GLY A 263 -5.24 -6.10 -7.86
CA GLY A 263 -6.18 -5.00 -7.69
C GLY A 263 -6.70 -4.96 -6.26
N ILE A 264 -5.90 -4.52 -5.30
CA ILE A 264 -6.31 -4.23 -3.92
C ILE A 264 -7.15 -2.95 -3.89
N TRP A 265 -8.27 -2.99 -3.18
CA TRP A 265 -9.21 -1.87 -3.12
C TRP A 265 -8.78 -0.79 -2.12
N VAL A 266 -8.64 0.44 -2.61
CA VAL A 266 -8.09 1.56 -1.83
C VAL A 266 -8.91 2.84 -2.03
N HIS A 267 -8.92 3.69 -1.01
CA HIS A 267 -9.61 4.96 -1.04
C HIS A 267 -8.71 6.06 -1.60
N ASP A 268 -9.29 7.02 -2.33
CA ASP A 268 -8.51 8.05 -3.01
C ASP A 268 -8.19 9.28 -2.15
N MET A 269 -8.98 9.46 -1.07
CA MET A 269 -8.88 10.55 -0.07
C MET A 269 -8.62 11.92 -0.71
N GLY A 270 -8.94 12.07 -1.99
CA GLY A 270 -8.62 13.22 -2.81
C GLY A 270 -9.62 14.31 -2.50
N GLY A 271 -9.34 15.09 -1.45
CA GLY A 271 -10.14 16.27 -1.13
C GLY A 271 -11.49 15.98 -0.46
N CYS A 272 -11.57 14.98 0.43
CA CYS A 272 -12.75 14.80 1.27
C CYS A 272 -12.98 16.08 2.10
N LYS A 273 -13.89 16.94 1.62
CA LYS A 273 -14.57 17.92 2.46
C LYS A 273 -15.53 17.10 3.31
N VAL A 274 -15.09 16.69 4.49
CA VAL A 274 -16.03 16.24 5.52
C VAL A 274 -16.98 17.41 5.74
N SER A 275 -18.16 17.30 5.14
CA SER A 275 -19.21 18.30 5.23
C SER A 275 -19.83 18.10 6.60
N ILE A 276 -19.34 18.83 7.59
CA ILE A 276 -20.04 19.01 8.86
C ILE A 276 -21.33 19.75 8.53
N GLY A 277 -22.42 18.99 8.37
CA GLY A 277 -23.76 19.53 8.34
C GLY A 277 -24.02 20.22 9.68
N ILE A 278 -24.17 21.54 9.61
CA ILE A 278 -24.57 22.39 10.74
C ILE A 278 -26.03 22.11 11.10
#